data_AF-D6ZFR6-F1
#
_entry.id   AF-D6ZFR6-F1
#
_cell.length_a   1.000
_cell.length_b   1.000
_cell.length_c   1.000
_cell.angle_alpha   90.00
_cell.angle_beta   90.00
_cell.angle_gamma   90.00
#
_symmetry.space_group_name_H-M   'P 1'
#
loop_
_entity.id
_entity.type
_entity.pdbx_description
1 polymer ?
#
loop_
_entity_poly.entity_id
_entity_poly.type
_entity_poly.pdbx_seq_one_letter_code
_entity_poly.pdbx_strand_id
1 'polypeptide(L)'
;MSGTLTRALLEAMDPSALGEIASAMRTRAGKIEPEEAQFPHRLRFPAGGDEWTGQASDALQARSTTTGRIYGENHARLIDTAGQLEQAEGFIGGSRNTLLQLIEGVEKDSITLQTNDGLFWPCGEPFTVADDFTVKVKPLPTGYPQQIFDAVNLLAAELDIDVKNLVRQLEELSDTWAGKIKQALDLSKLALNTKGQPFEPYDPSKTAHEQAKAIAAGSMDIPSDPKQLHDLWEQLSPKEKDDIYERHHDIGNHGGIPFDPPGDHRGRSYYNERHLGEITEQKQQQLDELRRQEPPGPPHFGGKTFGEYQKDYADWKNKCTDLQNAVNGYHNVRDTLDRSSQDGRPRFLGFIDNKDHAEISIYNPDYALKHGTLVPGTFSDLTQAGDYDQKARAIMQAAVDASHGQLKENQLSMTEFLNYDRPMTISGIEGKGPWAGDPDPALNGAKALDDLQAGIRASHDDAAAGGRSYNTVFGHSYGTVEVGAAATHGNHLDADAVALLASPGVLADSAHGLSLAPKAEVFVGKGDWDPIDVANIAGDLLDTVGLTDSVGLGVSPTEWADAHQMDGGTGDHDSYWKPDNPAMKNMGHILIGDNSHVTPSH
;
A
#
# COMPACT_ATOMS: atom_id res chain seq x y z
N MET A 1 18.54 48.55 12.10
CA MET A 1 18.30 49.57 11.05
C MET A 1 19.67 49.99 10.55
N SER A 2 20.02 49.79 9.27
CA SER A 2 21.41 50.04 8.81
C SER A 2 21.66 51.49 8.37
N GLY A 3 20.99 52.46 8.99
CA GLY A 3 21.12 53.88 8.68
C GLY A 3 21.19 54.69 9.97
N THR A 4 21.97 55.77 9.96
CA THR A 4 22.09 56.71 11.08
C THR A 4 20.71 57.24 11.46
N LEU A 5 20.36 57.19 12.75
CA LEU A 5 19.09 57.70 13.24
C LEU A 5 19.02 59.22 12.97
N THR A 6 17.87 59.69 12.48
CA THR A 6 17.56 61.13 12.38
C THR A 6 16.38 61.47 13.28
N ARG A 7 16.20 62.75 13.61
CA ARG A 7 15.05 63.20 14.41
C ARG A 7 13.73 62.86 13.72
N ALA A 8 13.62 63.08 12.41
CA ALA A 8 12.43 62.72 11.66
C ALA A 8 12.10 61.21 11.75
N LEU A 9 13.13 60.35 11.70
CA LEU A 9 12.95 58.90 11.87
C LEU A 9 12.57 58.53 13.30
N LEU A 10 13.15 59.19 14.32
CA LEU A 10 12.79 58.99 15.73
C LEU A 10 11.32 59.32 15.98
N GLU A 11 10.85 60.46 15.46
CA GLU A 11 9.47 60.91 15.61
C GLU A 11 8.49 59.97 14.89
N ALA A 12 8.84 59.49 13.69
CA ALA A 12 8.05 58.55 12.91
C ALA A 12 8.12 57.10 13.40
N MET A 13 9.08 56.75 14.26
CA MET A 13 9.27 55.39 14.75
C MET A 13 8.06 54.92 15.56
N ASP A 14 7.47 53.79 15.15
CA ASP A 14 6.34 53.15 15.82
C ASP A 14 6.73 51.73 16.31
N PRO A 15 7.09 51.59 17.58
CA PRO A 15 7.42 50.29 18.18
C PRO A 15 6.23 49.33 18.27
N SER A 16 4.98 49.81 18.21
CA SER A 16 3.78 48.98 18.43
C SER A 16 3.60 47.90 17.36
N ALA A 17 4.13 48.13 16.16
CA ALA A 17 4.18 47.14 15.09
C ALA A 17 4.90 45.85 15.50
N LEU A 18 5.88 45.92 16.40
CA LEU A 18 6.57 44.74 16.93
C LEU A 18 5.63 43.87 17.80
N GLY A 19 4.79 44.52 18.61
CA GLY A 19 3.75 43.86 19.41
C GLY A 19 2.66 43.21 18.57
N GLU A 20 2.24 43.86 17.49
CA GLU A 20 1.29 43.27 16.53
C GLU A 20 1.84 41.99 15.89
N ILE A 21 3.11 42.01 15.46
CA ILE A 21 3.78 40.83 14.91
C ILE A 21 3.90 39.73 15.97
N ALA A 22 4.25 40.08 17.21
CA ALA A 22 4.32 39.12 18.31
C ALA A 22 2.97 38.43 18.57
N SER A 23 1.89 39.21 18.59
CA SER A 23 0.52 38.69 18.76
C SER A 23 0.12 37.75 17.61
N ALA A 24 0.45 38.11 16.37
CA ALA A 24 0.22 37.24 15.21
C ALA A 24 1.02 35.92 15.32
N MET A 25 2.27 35.99 15.75
CA MET A 25 3.10 34.79 15.97
C MET A 25 2.53 33.88 17.05
N ARG A 26 2.08 34.43 18.19
CA ARG A 26 1.41 33.65 19.25
C ARG A 26 0.10 33.04 18.79
N THR A 27 -0.70 33.80 18.03
CA THR A 27 -1.93 33.29 17.43
C THR A 27 -1.65 32.11 16.49
N ARG A 28 -0.56 32.18 15.73
CA ARG A 28 -0.13 31.07 14.87
C ARG A 28 0.39 29.88 15.68
N ALA A 29 1.17 30.13 16.73
CA ALA A 29 1.69 29.11 17.64
C ALA A 29 0.54 28.34 18.32
N GLY A 30 -0.49 29.03 18.82
CA GLY A 30 -1.67 28.41 19.43
C GLY A 30 -2.52 27.57 18.46
N LYS A 31 -2.34 27.70 17.15
CA LYS A 31 -2.93 26.79 16.14
C LYS A 31 -2.10 25.54 15.90
N ILE A 32 -0.81 25.56 16.23
CA ILE A 32 0.13 24.44 16.02
C ILE A 32 0.06 23.47 17.19
N GLU A 33 -0.04 23.96 18.43
CA GLU A 33 -0.08 23.14 19.64
C GLU A 33 -1.16 22.02 19.61
N PRO A 34 -2.42 22.27 19.18
CA PRO A 34 -3.41 21.20 19.06
C PRO A 34 -3.06 20.18 17.97
N GLU A 35 -2.50 20.64 16.86
CA GLU A 35 -2.11 19.77 15.74
C GLU A 35 -0.96 18.84 16.13
N GLU A 36 0.03 19.36 16.88
CA GLU A 36 1.15 18.61 17.45
C GLU A 36 0.64 17.52 18.39
N ALA A 37 -0.21 17.88 19.36
CA ALA A 37 -0.73 16.94 20.35
C ALA A 37 -1.60 15.83 19.72
N GLN A 38 -2.35 16.16 18.65
CA GLN A 38 -3.24 15.20 17.99
C GLN A 38 -2.55 14.38 16.89
N PHE A 39 -1.36 14.76 16.43
CA PHE A 39 -0.71 14.10 15.30
C PHE A 39 -0.35 12.62 15.58
N PRO A 40 0.32 12.27 16.71
CA PRO A 40 0.58 10.86 17.04
C PRO A 40 -0.71 10.05 17.23
N HIS A 41 -1.75 10.70 17.77
CA HIS A 41 -3.05 10.08 17.97
C HIS A 41 -3.74 9.74 16.64
N ARG A 42 -3.79 10.68 15.69
CA ARG A 42 -4.38 10.44 14.35
C ARG A 42 -3.69 9.33 13.57
N LEU A 43 -2.42 9.07 13.83
CA LEU A 43 -1.68 7.94 13.23
C LEU A 43 -2.05 6.60 13.85
N ARG A 44 -2.39 6.58 15.16
CA ARG A 44 -2.93 5.38 15.83
C ARG A 44 -4.40 5.16 15.54
N PHE A 45 -5.15 6.21 15.22
CA PHE A 45 -6.60 6.16 15.00
C PHE A 45 -6.94 6.82 13.65
N PRO A 46 -6.53 6.22 12.52
CA PRO A 46 -6.81 6.77 11.20
C PRO A 46 -8.32 6.93 10.99
N ALA A 47 -8.73 8.08 10.47
CA ALA A 47 -10.14 8.48 10.28
C ALA A 47 -11.01 8.45 11.56
N GLY A 48 -10.41 8.43 12.76
CA GLY A 48 -11.13 8.34 14.03
C GLY A 48 -11.76 6.97 14.30
N GLY A 49 -11.33 5.93 13.58
CA GLY A 49 -11.72 4.54 13.79
C GLY A 49 -10.98 3.88 14.95
N ASP A 50 -10.98 2.54 14.98
CA ASP A 50 -10.32 1.75 16.03
C ASP A 50 -8.78 1.90 16.01
N GLU A 51 -8.14 1.52 17.12
CA GLU A 51 -6.68 1.61 17.25
C GLU A 51 -5.97 0.71 16.23
N TRP A 52 -5.20 1.32 15.33
CA TRP A 52 -4.32 0.63 14.41
C TRP A 52 -3.04 0.19 15.13
N THR A 53 -2.87 -1.12 15.29
CA THR A 53 -1.73 -1.73 15.99
C THR A 53 -0.92 -2.65 15.06
N GLY A 54 0.30 -3.02 15.46
CA GLY A 54 1.18 -3.93 14.72
C GLY A 54 2.44 -3.26 14.16
N GLN A 55 3.35 -4.05 13.57
CA GLN A 55 4.68 -3.57 13.14
C GLN A 55 4.63 -2.39 12.16
N ALA A 56 3.66 -2.36 11.25
CA ALA A 56 3.48 -1.25 10.31
C ALA A 56 3.05 0.05 11.02
N SER A 57 2.13 -0.05 11.99
CA SER A 57 1.73 1.08 12.84
C SER A 57 2.91 1.57 13.69
N ASP A 58 3.66 0.66 14.31
CA ASP A 58 4.85 0.99 15.11
C ASP A 58 5.95 1.65 14.27
N ALA A 59 6.18 1.16 13.05
CA ALA A 59 7.12 1.75 12.11
C ALA A 59 6.69 3.14 11.65
N LEU A 60 5.39 3.34 11.37
CA LEU A 60 4.86 4.67 11.05
C LEU A 60 4.99 5.62 12.22
N GLN A 61 4.67 5.18 13.44
CA GLN A 61 4.84 5.95 14.67
C GLN A 61 6.30 6.37 14.86
N ALA A 62 7.24 5.44 14.73
CA ALA A 62 8.68 5.71 14.82
C ALA A 62 9.14 6.73 13.76
N ARG A 63 8.64 6.64 12.52
CA ARG A 63 8.94 7.62 11.46
C ARG A 63 8.32 8.99 11.75
N SER A 64 7.13 9.01 12.34
CA SER A 64 6.35 10.21 12.65
C SER A 64 6.92 11.06 13.78
N THR A 65 7.73 10.47 14.67
CA THR A 65 8.42 11.16 15.77
C THR A 65 9.20 12.39 15.29
N THR A 66 9.75 12.32 14.07
CA THR A 66 10.47 13.45 13.45
C THR A 66 9.53 14.59 13.06
N THR A 67 8.35 14.29 12.54
CA THR A 67 7.33 15.28 12.21
C THR A 67 6.78 15.95 13.48
N GLY A 68 6.55 15.17 14.54
CA GLY A 68 6.19 15.71 15.86
C GLY A 68 7.25 16.68 16.40
N ARG A 69 8.55 16.31 16.30
CA ARG A 69 9.67 17.20 16.66
C ARG A 69 9.66 18.51 15.87
N ILE A 70 9.38 18.48 14.56
CA ILE A 70 9.32 19.69 13.71
C ILE A 70 8.18 20.61 14.15
N TYR A 71 7.00 20.06 14.48
CA TYR A 71 5.90 20.86 15.02
C TYR A 71 6.28 21.55 16.33
N GLY A 72 6.88 20.81 17.27
CA GLY A 72 7.34 21.37 18.55
C GLY A 72 8.42 22.44 18.39
N GLU A 73 9.39 22.22 17.49
CA GLU A 73 10.43 23.22 17.19
C GLU A 73 9.86 24.48 16.54
N ASN A 74 8.90 24.35 15.62
CA ASN A 74 8.20 25.50 15.02
C ASN A 74 7.39 26.26 16.06
N HIS A 75 6.66 25.55 16.94
CA HIS A 75 5.89 26.13 18.03
C HIS A 75 6.80 26.93 18.97
N ALA A 76 7.87 26.31 19.46
CA ALA A 76 8.83 26.93 20.37
C ALA A 76 9.48 28.19 19.77
N ARG A 77 9.86 28.16 18.49
CA ARG A 77 10.46 29.31 17.81
C ARG A 77 9.50 30.47 17.61
N LEU A 78 8.23 30.21 17.29
CA LEU A 78 7.22 31.26 17.20
C LEU A 78 7.00 31.95 18.55
N ILE A 79 6.95 31.17 19.63
CA ILE A 79 6.80 31.71 20.99
C ILE A 79 8.05 32.49 21.42
N ASP A 80 9.25 31.97 21.18
CA ASP A 80 10.50 32.67 21.50
C ASP A 80 10.61 33.98 20.71
N THR A 81 10.39 33.95 19.39
CA THR A 81 10.43 35.15 18.54
C THR A 81 9.41 36.19 19.00
N ALA A 82 8.18 35.78 19.31
CA ALA A 82 7.17 36.69 19.86
C ALA A 82 7.65 37.33 21.17
N GLY A 83 8.26 36.54 22.07
CA GLY A 83 8.83 37.06 23.31
C GLY A 83 10.00 38.04 23.10
N GLN A 84 10.83 37.85 22.06
CA GLN A 84 11.88 38.82 21.72
C GLN A 84 11.30 40.12 21.15
N LEU A 85 10.24 40.03 20.33
CA LEU A 85 9.56 41.19 19.73
C LEU A 85 8.89 42.08 20.77
N GLU A 86 8.21 41.51 21.78
CA GLU A 86 7.57 42.29 22.85
C GLU A 86 8.59 42.99 23.76
N GLN A 87 9.69 42.31 24.06
CA GLN A 87 10.77 42.95 24.81
C GLN A 87 11.39 44.07 23.98
N ALA A 88 11.60 43.86 22.68
CA ALA A 88 12.08 44.90 21.78
C ALA A 88 11.12 46.10 21.73
N GLU A 89 9.81 45.88 21.61
CA GLU A 89 8.79 46.93 21.69
C GLU A 89 8.93 47.76 22.96
N GLY A 90 8.97 47.11 24.13
CA GLY A 90 9.06 47.78 25.41
C GLY A 90 10.36 48.58 25.59
N PHE A 91 11.50 47.98 25.26
CA PHE A 91 12.82 48.62 25.44
C PHE A 91 13.07 49.74 24.43
N ILE A 92 12.73 49.54 23.15
CA ILE A 92 12.88 50.56 22.10
C ILE A 92 11.89 51.69 22.32
N GLY A 93 10.63 51.37 22.65
CA GLY A 93 9.60 52.37 22.95
C GLY A 93 9.93 53.22 24.17
N GLY A 94 10.42 52.62 25.26
CA GLY A 94 10.87 53.35 26.44
C GLY A 94 12.04 54.29 26.14
N SER A 95 13.05 53.80 25.42
CA SER A 95 14.23 54.60 25.04
C SER A 95 13.88 55.74 24.08
N ARG A 96 13.01 55.48 23.09
CA ARG A 96 12.47 56.50 22.18
C ARG A 96 11.76 57.62 22.96
N ASN A 97 10.86 57.26 23.86
CA ASN A 97 10.09 58.24 24.62
C ASN A 97 10.99 59.07 25.54
N THR A 98 12.02 58.46 26.14
CA THR A 98 13.02 59.15 26.96
C THR A 98 13.80 60.18 26.12
N LEU A 99 14.24 59.79 24.93
CA LEU A 99 14.95 60.70 24.02
C LEU A 99 14.06 61.85 23.53
N LEU A 100 12.80 61.59 23.17
CA LEU A 100 11.85 62.63 22.78
C LEU A 100 11.57 63.61 23.93
N GLN A 101 11.43 63.12 25.17
CA GLN A 101 11.27 63.96 26.35
C GLN A 101 12.50 64.81 26.63
N LEU A 102 13.71 64.28 26.43
CA LEU A 102 14.94 65.06 26.56
C LEU A 102 15.00 66.16 25.49
N ILE A 103 14.72 65.83 24.22
CA ILE A 103 14.69 66.81 23.13
C ILE A 103 13.68 67.92 23.43
N GLU A 104 12.46 67.56 23.82
CA GLU A 104 11.45 68.53 24.20
C GLU A 104 11.88 69.39 25.39
N GLY A 105 12.51 68.77 26.41
CA GLY A 105 13.10 69.47 27.54
C GLY A 105 14.15 70.48 27.12
N VAL A 106 15.10 70.08 26.29
CA VAL A 106 16.16 70.96 25.74
C VAL A 106 15.55 72.15 24.99
N GLU A 107 14.52 71.92 24.16
CA GLU A 107 13.94 72.98 23.32
C GLU A 107 13.02 73.93 24.08
N LYS A 108 12.42 73.49 25.19
CA LYS A 108 11.46 74.27 26.01
C LYS A 108 12.03 74.78 27.33
N ASP A 109 13.26 74.40 27.69
CA ASP A 109 13.86 74.86 28.95
C ASP A 109 14.20 76.35 28.88
N SER A 110 13.61 77.12 29.80
CA SER A 110 13.79 78.56 29.86
C SER A 110 14.90 78.93 30.83
N ILE A 111 16.04 79.38 30.31
CA ILE A 111 17.26 79.57 31.10
C ILE A 111 17.43 81.04 31.50
N THR A 112 17.85 81.28 32.74
CA THR A 112 18.32 82.59 33.23
C THR A 112 19.70 82.43 33.83
N LEU A 113 20.67 83.20 33.34
CA LEU A 113 22.07 83.10 33.78
C LEU A 113 22.46 84.32 34.61
N GLN A 114 23.24 84.10 35.66
CA GLN A 114 23.74 85.16 36.52
C GLN A 114 25.20 85.48 36.18
N THR A 115 25.54 86.76 36.08
CA THR A 115 26.91 87.24 35.87
C THR A 115 27.61 87.51 37.21
N ASN A 116 28.95 87.58 37.22
CA ASN A 116 29.75 87.75 38.45
C ASN A 116 29.45 89.04 39.25
N ASP A 117 28.82 90.02 38.62
CA ASP A 117 28.32 91.27 39.20
C ASP A 117 26.92 91.13 39.85
N GLY A 118 26.33 89.94 39.82
CA GLY A 118 25.04 89.61 40.42
C GLY A 118 23.82 89.83 39.52
N LEU A 119 23.99 90.34 38.29
CA LEU A 119 22.88 90.59 37.36
C LEU A 119 22.37 89.30 36.71
N PHE A 120 21.05 89.21 36.50
CA PHE A 120 20.38 88.06 35.89
C PHE A 120 19.96 88.36 34.45
N TRP A 121 20.24 87.44 33.53
CA TRP A 121 20.01 87.57 32.10
C TRP A 121 19.06 86.47 31.61
N PRO A 122 17.78 86.79 31.30
CA PRO A 122 16.82 85.79 30.83
C PRO A 122 17.14 85.41 29.38
N CYS A 123 17.61 84.20 29.14
CA CYS A 123 17.99 83.72 27.82
C CYS A 123 16.81 83.11 27.04
N GLY A 124 15.63 83.02 27.65
CA GLY A 124 14.45 82.39 27.06
C GLY A 124 14.68 80.90 26.85
N GLU A 125 14.20 80.35 25.72
CA GLU A 125 14.44 78.98 25.26
C GLU A 125 15.60 78.96 24.24
N PRO A 126 16.87 79.02 24.67
CA PRO A 126 17.98 79.34 23.78
C PRO A 126 18.36 78.19 22.83
N PHE A 127 17.78 77.00 22.93
CA PHE A 127 18.25 75.83 22.19
C PHE A 127 17.23 75.31 21.17
N THR A 128 17.75 74.70 20.10
CA THR A 128 16.99 73.85 19.18
C THR A 128 17.83 72.62 18.82
N VAL A 129 17.18 71.46 18.64
CA VAL A 129 17.85 70.21 18.28
C VAL A 129 17.66 69.97 16.79
N ALA A 130 18.76 69.93 16.03
CA ALA A 130 18.73 69.67 14.60
C ALA A 130 18.40 68.19 14.28
N ASP A 131 18.18 67.87 12.99
CA ASP A 131 17.80 66.51 12.56
C ASP A 131 18.91 65.47 12.78
N ASP A 132 20.17 65.91 12.84
CA ASP A 132 21.35 65.12 13.21
C ASP A 132 21.59 65.08 14.73
N PHE A 133 20.61 65.52 15.52
CA PHE A 133 20.64 65.65 16.97
C PHE A 133 21.67 66.64 17.52
N THR A 134 22.24 67.51 16.67
CA THR A 134 23.13 68.57 17.15
C THR A 134 22.35 69.68 17.85
N VAL A 135 22.73 70.03 19.08
CA VAL A 135 22.11 71.15 19.82
C VAL A 135 22.68 72.48 19.33
N LYS A 136 21.80 73.36 18.85
CA LYS A 136 22.15 74.68 18.32
C LYS A 136 21.60 75.80 19.19
N VAL A 137 22.42 76.83 19.38
CA VAL A 137 22.02 78.05 20.09
C VAL A 137 21.25 78.98 19.15
N LYS A 138 20.03 79.36 19.53
CA LYS A 138 19.22 80.39 18.88
C LYS A 138 19.87 81.77 19.12
N PRO A 139 19.71 82.75 18.21
CA PRO A 139 20.25 84.09 18.41
C PRO A 139 19.75 84.73 19.70
N LEU A 140 20.67 85.15 20.57
CA LEU A 140 20.34 85.87 21.82
C LEU A 140 20.03 87.36 21.54
N PRO A 141 19.27 88.04 22.42
CA PRO A 141 18.97 89.46 22.27
C PRO A 141 20.24 90.34 22.24
N THR A 142 20.18 91.43 21.46
CA THR A 142 21.26 92.42 21.37
C THR A 142 21.50 93.12 22.70
N GLY A 143 22.76 93.20 23.15
CA GLY A 143 23.15 93.85 24.41
C GLY A 143 23.58 92.90 25.54
N TYR A 144 23.55 91.60 25.31
CA TYR A 144 24.00 90.59 26.28
C TYR A 144 25.54 90.59 26.40
N PRO A 145 26.12 90.42 27.60
CA PRO A 145 27.56 90.30 27.79
C PRO A 145 28.16 89.06 27.10
N GLN A 146 29.40 89.13 26.62
CA GLN A 146 30.09 88.00 25.97
C GLN A 146 30.11 86.73 26.84
N GLN A 147 30.32 86.89 28.16
CA GLN A 147 30.29 85.78 29.12
C GLN A 147 28.96 84.99 29.12
N ILE A 148 27.83 85.63 28.76
CA ILE A 148 26.54 84.93 28.61
C ILE A 148 26.52 84.08 27.34
N PHE A 149 27.05 84.61 26.22
CA PHE A 149 27.20 83.83 25.00
C PHE A 149 28.08 82.60 25.22
N ASP A 150 29.22 82.77 25.91
CA ASP A 150 30.15 81.68 26.19
C ASP A 150 29.49 80.61 27.09
N ALA A 151 28.73 81.04 28.11
CA ALA A 151 28.01 80.13 29.00
C ALA A 151 26.88 79.36 28.30
N VAL A 152 26.07 80.01 27.45
CA VAL A 152 25.02 79.34 26.67
C VAL A 152 25.61 78.35 25.65
N ASN A 153 26.75 78.70 25.02
CA ASN A 153 27.46 77.76 24.14
C ASN A 153 28.03 76.56 24.90
N LEU A 154 28.52 76.75 26.14
CA LEU A 154 28.99 75.65 26.98
C LEU A 154 27.85 74.70 27.36
N LEU A 155 26.70 75.24 27.76
CA LEU A 155 25.49 74.46 28.05
C LEU A 155 24.99 73.70 26.82
N ALA A 156 24.99 74.34 25.64
CA ALA A 156 24.65 73.67 24.39
C ALA A 156 25.57 72.48 24.09
N ALA A 157 26.88 72.60 24.35
CA ALA A 157 27.83 71.52 24.17
C ALA A 157 27.61 70.35 25.15
N GLU A 158 27.19 70.63 26.38
CA GLU A 158 26.84 69.59 27.36
C GLU A 158 25.55 68.85 26.96
N LEU A 159 24.51 69.60 26.59
CA LEU A 159 23.25 69.02 26.11
C LEU A 159 23.43 68.24 24.80
N ASP A 160 24.32 68.69 23.90
CA ASP A 160 24.68 67.97 22.68
C ASP A 160 25.24 66.58 22.98
N ILE A 161 26.09 66.46 24.01
CA ILE A 161 26.64 65.19 24.48
C ILE A 161 25.52 64.29 25.04
N ASP A 162 24.63 64.84 25.86
CA ASP A 162 23.54 64.07 26.48
C ASP A 162 22.55 63.52 25.44
N VAL A 163 22.11 64.35 24.50
CA VAL A 163 21.22 63.94 23.41
C VAL A 163 21.91 62.86 22.56
N LYS A 164 23.16 63.07 22.13
CA LYS A 164 23.90 62.09 21.32
C LYS A 164 24.18 60.79 22.07
N ASN A 165 24.38 60.83 23.39
CA ASN A 165 24.53 59.62 24.20
C ASN A 165 23.26 58.78 24.21
N LEU A 166 22.08 59.38 24.36
CA LEU A 166 20.80 58.66 24.29
C LEU A 166 20.50 58.15 22.88
N VAL A 167 20.84 58.90 21.83
CA VAL A 167 20.75 58.43 20.43
C VAL A 167 21.57 57.16 20.24
N ARG A 168 22.85 57.18 20.65
CA ARG A 168 23.73 56.01 20.57
C ARG A 168 23.18 54.81 21.35
N GLN A 169 22.67 55.04 22.56
CA GLN A 169 22.06 53.97 23.36
C GLN A 169 20.85 53.34 22.65
N LEU A 170 20.00 54.16 22.02
CA LEU A 170 18.85 53.67 21.26
C LEU A 170 19.29 52.86 20.01
N GLU A 171 20.32 53.30 19.30
CA GLU A 171 20.89 52.58 18.15
C GLU A 171 21.47 51.22 18.58
N GLU A 172 22.30 51.18 19.63
CA GLU A 172 22.88 49.95 20.18
C GLU A 172 21.81 48.95 20.66
N LEU A 173 20.76 49.47 21.31
CA LEU A 173 19.62 48.69 21.76
C LEU A 173 18.85 48.10 20.58
N SER A 174 18.61 48.91 19.54
CA SER A 174 17.92 48.49 18.32
C SER A 174 18.69 47.38 17.60
N ASP A 175 20.02 47.49 17.50
CA ASP A 175 20.86 46.47 16.87
C ASP A 175 20.92 45.18 17.70
N THR A 176 20.99 45.29 19.02
CA THR A 176 20.93 44.14 19.93
C THR A 176 19.65 43.34 19.72
N TRP A 177 18.50 44.03 19.71
CA TRP A 177 17.20 43.39 19.52
C TRP A 177 17.02 42.86 18.10
N ALA A 178 17.48 43.58 17.07
CA ALA A 178 17.49 43.08 15.70
C ALA A 178 18.30 41.78 15.57
N GLY A 179 19.45 41.69 16.25
CA GLY A 179 20.25 40.46 16.32
C GLY A 179 19.50 39.30 16.98
N LYS A 180 18.87 39.54 18.14
CA LYS A 180 18.07 38.53 18.86
C LYS A 180 16.88 38.05 18.03
N ILE A 181 16.13 38.97 17.41
CA ILE A 181 14.99 38.64 16.55
C ILE A 181 15.46 37.82 15.33
N LYS A 182 16.56 38.21 14.69
CA LYS A 182 17.12 37.48 13.55
C LYS A 182 17.56 36.06 13.94
N GLN A 183 18.13 35.89 15.12
CA GLN A 183 18.52 34.58 15.63
C GLN A 183 17.29 33.70 15.93
N ALA A 184 16.25 34.27 16.53
CA ALA A 184 15.00 33.56 16.82
C ALA A 184 14.29 33.12 15.52
N LEU A 185 14.35 33.95 14.47
CA LEU A 185 13.81 33.70 13.13
C LEU A 185 14.69 32.83 12.21
N ASP A 186 15.83 32.33 12.67
CA ASP A 186 16.69 31.50 11.83
C ASP A 186 16.08 30.09 11.65
N LEU A 187 15.43 29.89 10.50
CA LEU A 187 14.78 28.65 10.10
C LEU A 187 15.68 27.70 9.30
N SER A 188 16.95 28.07 9.06
CA SER A 188 17.86 27.33 8.15
C SER A 188 18.09 25.86 8.54
N LYS A 189 17.81 25.49 9.79
CA LYS A 189 17.98 24.14 10.32
C LYS A 189 16.71 23.27 10.33
N LEU A 190 15.54 23.83 10.01
CA LEU A 190 14.26 23.12 10.09
C LEU A 190 14.01 22.13 8.94
N ALA A 191 14.71 22.29 7.82
CA ALA A 191 14.56 21.46 6.63
C ALA A 191 15.69 20.43 6.45
N LEU A 192 16.39 20.08 7.54
CA LEU A 192 17.52 19.16 7.51
C LEU A 192 17.15 17.80 8.10
N ASN A 193 17.59 16.72 7.46
CA ASN A 193 17.48 15.37 8.01
C ASN A 193 18.43 15.17 9.21
N THR A 194 18.39 13.99 9.85
CA THR A 194 19.26 13.63 10.99
C THR A 194 20.77 13.71 10.70
N LYS A 195 21.15 13.83 9.43
CA LYS A 195 22.54 14.00 8.95
C LYS A 195 22.87 15.44 8.53
N GLY A 196 21.95 16.39 8.71
CA GLY A 196 22.18 17.80 8.40
C GLY A 196 22.03 18.17 6.92
N GLN A 197 21.33 17.36 6.12
CA GLN A 197 21.16 17.59 4.67
C GLN A 197 19.73 18.07 4.35
N PRO A 198 19.53 18.93 3.32
CA PRO A 198 18.21 19.32 2.86
C PRO A 198 17.34 18.10 2.53
N PHE A 199 16.08 18.13 2.95
CA PHE A 199 15.12 17.07 2.62
C PHE A 199 14.83 17.08 1.11
N GLU A 200 15.10 15.98 0.40
CA GLU A 200 14.55 15.75 -0.94
C GLU A 200 13.05 15.44 -0.78
N PRO A 201 12.14 16.17 -1.45
CA PRO A 201 10.72 15.83 -1.45
C PRO A 201 10.53 14.37 -1.88
N TYR A 202 9.64 13.65 -1.20
CA TYR A 202 9.24 12.31 -1.63
C TYR A 202 8.63 12.40 -3.04
N ASP A 203 9.35 11.87 -4.02
CA ASP A 203 8.89 11.67 -5.38
C ASP A 203 8.55 10.17 -5.53
N PRO A 204 7.27 9.79 -5.56
CA PRO A 204 6.86 8.40 -5.64
C PRO A 204 7.39 7.71 -6.90
N SER A 205 7.50 8.44 -8.03
CA SER A 205 8.01 7.89 -9.29
C SER A 205 9.51 7.61 -9.19
N LYS A 206 10.31 8.58 -8.73
CA LYS A 206 11.75 8.35 -8.49
C LYS A 206 11.98 7.17 -7.53
N THR A 207 11.15 7.06 -6.50
CA THR A 207 11.24 5.95 -5.53
C THR A 207 10.92 4.60 -6.16
N ALA A 208 9.88 4.52 -7.00
CA ALA A 208 9.50 3.30 -7.70
C ALA A 208 10.64 2.77 -8.60
N HIS A 209 11.28 3.64 -9.38
CA HIS A 209 12.42 3.26 -10.23
C HIS A 209 13.64 2.80 -9.41
N GLU A 210 13.92 3.44 -8.26
CA GLU A 210 14.98 2.99 -7.35
C GLU A 210 14.67 1.63 -6.71
N GLN A 211 13.42 1.39 -6.32
CA GLN A 211 12.95 0.10 -5.81
C GLN A 211 13.06 -0.99 -6.87
N ALA A 212 12.61 -0.74 -8.11
CA ALA A 212 12.72 -1.71 -9.20
C ALA A 212 14.18 -2.12 -9.45
N LYS A 213 15.10 -1.14 -9.46
CA LYS A 213 16.54 -1.43 -9.57
C LYS A 213 17.06 -2.25 -8.39
N ALA A 214 16.60 -1.95 -7.17
CA ALA A 214 16.99 -2.68 -5.97
C ALA A 214 16.48 -4.13 -5.98
N ILE A 215 15.27 -4.36 -6.49
CA ILE A 215 14.66 -5.69 -6.68
C ILE A 215 15.42 -6.48 -7.76
N ALA A 216 15.65 -5.89 -8.94
CA ALA A 216 16.45 -6.53 -10.00
C ALA A 216 17.89 -6.87 -9.53
N ALA A 217 18.47 -6.04 -8.66
CA ALA A 217 19.76 -6.29 -8.02
C ALA A 217 19.67 -7.25 -6.81
N GLY A 218 18.46 -7.62 -6.36
CA GLY A 218 18.11 -8.40 -5.15
C GLY A 218 18.72 -7.87 -3.87
N SER A 219 18.84 -6.55 -3.78
CA SER A 219 19.07 -5.82 -2.53
C SER A 219 17.76 -5.48 -1.80
N MET A 220 16.62 -5.78 -2.44
CA MET A 220 15.25 -5.62 -1.93
C MET A 220 14.42 -6.81 -2.41
N ASP A 221 13.55 -7.32 -1.54
CA ASP A 221 12.59 -8.37 -1.90
C ASP A 221 11.40 -7.77 -2.67
N ILE A 222 10.74 -8.61 -3.47
CA ILE A 222 9.47 -8.23 -4.13
C ILE A 222 8.43 -7.94 -3.02
N PRO A 223 7.69 -6.82 -3.10
CA PRO A 223 6.60 -6.54 -2.16
C PRO A 223 5.63 -7.72 -2.06
N SER A 224 5.37 -8.19 -0.84
CA SER A 224 4.45 -9.31 -0.60
C SER A 224 2.97 -8.90 -0.58
N ASP A 225 2.71 -7.60 -0.39
CA ASP A 225 1.36 -7.04 -0.45
C ASP A 225 0.99 -6.76 -1.92
N PRO A 226 -0.08 -7.39 -2.46
CA PRO A 226 -0.44 -7.25 -3.87
C PRO A 226 -0.68 -5.81 -4.30
N LYS A 227 -1.25 -4.97 -3.42
CA LYS A 227 -1.52 -3.57 -3.74
C LYS A 227 -0.24 -2.75 -3.86
N GLN A 228 0.71 -2.94 -2.95
CA GLN A 228 2.03 -2.31 -3.05
C GLN A 228 2.78 -2.75 -4.30
N LEU A 229 2.70 -4.03 -4.69
CA LEU A 229 3.31 -4.50 -5.94
C LEU A 229 2.61 -3.88 -7.16
N HIS A 230 1.28 -3.81 -7.17
CA HIS A 230 0.52 -3.16 -8.24
C HIS A 230 0.93 -1.69 -8.43
N ASP A 231 0.91 -0.91 -7.35
CA ASP A 231 1.27 0.51 -7.37
C ASP A 231 2.71 0.75 -7.85
N LEU A 232 3.64 -0.15 -7.48
CA LEU A 232 5.02 -0.14 -7.98
C LEU A 232 5.05 -0.45 -9.48
N TRP A 233 4.39 -1.54 -9.90
CA TRP A 233 4.45 -2.10 -11.25
C TRP A 233 3.92 -1.12 -12.31
N GLU A 234 2.86 -0.39 -12.00
CA GLU A 234 2.26 0.64 -12.88
C GLU A 234 3.23 1.80 -13.19
N GLN A 235 4.23 2.03 -12.34
CA GLN A 235 5.22 3.09 -12.53
C GLN A 235 6.45 2.64 -13.30
N LEU A 236 6.63 1.33 -13.51
CA LEU A 236 7.84 0.78 -14.11
C LEU A 236 7.81 0.83 -15.63
N SER A 237 8.96 1.11 -16.22
CA SER A 237 9.16 0.92 -17.66
C SER A 237 9.23 -0.57 -18.03
N PRO A 238 8.95 -0.94 -19.30
CA PRO A 238 9.06 -2.33 -19.75
C PRO A 238 10.44 -2.92 -19.51
N LYS A 239 11.49 -2.09 -19.63
CA LYS A 239 12.86 -2.52 -19.37
C LYS A 239 13.09 -2.86 -17.89
N GLU A 240 12.55 -2.08 -16.97
CA GLU A 240 12.71 -2.35 -15.54
C GLU A 240 11.98 -3.61 -15.12
N LYS A 241 10.78 -3.84 -15.67
CA LYS A 241 10.03 -5.09 -15.48
C LYS A 241 10.81 -6.29 -16.04
N ASP A 242 11.40 -6.15 -17.23
CA ASP A 242 12.26 -7.18 -17.82
C ASP A 242 13.53 -7.42 -16.97
N ASP A 243 14.17 -6.38 -16.43
CA ASP A 243 15.34 -6.51 -15.56
C ASP A 243 15.01 -7.22 -14.23
N ILE A 244 13.80 -7.07 -13.70
CA ILE A 244 13.32 -7.84 -12.53
C ILE A 244 13.17 -9.33 -12.90
N TYR A 245 12.60 -9.64 -14.07
CA TYR A 245 12.42 -11.02 -14.54
C TYR A 245 13.74 -11.79 -14.69
N GLU A 246 14.82 -11.14 -15.14
CA GLU A 246 16.15 -11.77 -15.29
C GLU A 246 16.70 -12.37 -13.97
N ARG A 247 16.12 -11.99 -12.82
CA ARG A 247 16.41 -12.62 -11.53
C ARG A 247 15.23 -13.44 -11.01
N HIS A 248 14.02 -12.91 -11.17
CA HIS A 248 12.78 -13.46 -10.63
C HIS A 248 11.93 -13.98 -11.78
N HIS A 249 12.26 -15.18 -12.28
CA HIS A 249 11.53 -15.80 -13.39
C HIS A 249 10.07 -16.15 -13.03
N ASP A 250 9.78 -16.22 -11.74
CA ASP A 250 8.44 -16.39 -11.15
C ASP A 250 7.72 -15.06 -10.91
N ILE A 251 8.25 -13.90 -11.33
CA ILE A 251 7.60 -12.59 -11.09
C ILE A 251 6.14 -12.55 -11.54
N GLY A 252 5.79 -13.24 -12.64
CA GLY A 252 4.42 -13.31 -13.14
C GLY A 252 3.44 -14.07 -12.23
N ASN A 253 3.93 -14.85 -11.26
CA ASN A 253 3.11 -15.55 -10.27
C ASN A 253 2.64 -14.64 -9.12
N HIS A 254 3.19 -13.42 -9.01
CA HIS A 254 2.89 -12.54 -7.89
C HIS A 254 1.56 -11.78 -8.06
N GLY A 255 0.77 -11.77 -6.98
CA GLY A 255 -0.44 -10.96 -6.82
C GLY A 255 -0.19 -9.47 -7.07
N GLY A 256 -1.12 -8.77 -7.73
CA GLY A 256 -1.02 -7.32 -7.99
C GLY A 256 -0.41 -6.93 -9.33
N ILE A 257 0.31 -7.83 -10.01
CA ILE A 257 0.67 -7.62 -11.41
C ILE A 257 -0.57 -7.88 -12.28
N PRO A 258 -0.98 -6.96 -13.17
CA PRO A 258 -2.07 -7.20 -14.11
C PRO A 258 -1.77 -8.40 -15.03
N PHE A 259 -2.79 -9.16 -15.42
CA PHE A 259 -2.67 -10.29 -16.36
C PHE A 259 -2.08 -9.86 -17.71
N ASP A 260 -2.62 -8.78 -18.28
CA ASP A 260 -2.15 -8.16 -19.52
C ASP A 260 -2.49 -6.66 -19.55
N PRO A 261 -1.58 -5.78 -19.11
CA PRO A 261 -1.80 -4.34 -19.09
C PRO A 261 -1.78 -3.77 -20.52
N PRO A 262 -2.75 -2.91 -20.91
CA PRO A 262 -2.95 -2.43 -22.29
C PRO A 262 -1.86 -1.49 -22.80
N GLY A 263 -0.97 -1.01 -21.91
CA GLY A 263 0.11 -0.09 -22.28
C GLY A 263 1.32 -0.79 -22.87
N ASP A 264 1.86 -1.78 -22.16
CA ASP A 264 3.12 -2.43 -22.51
C ASP A 264 3.05 -3.96 -22.61
N HIS A 265 1.90 -4.56 -22.28
CA HIS A 265 1.71 -6.01 -22.24
C HIS A 265 2.74 -6.74 -21.35
N ARG A 266 3.30 -6.06 -20.34
CA ARG A 266 4.23 -6.63 -19.35
C ARG A 266 3.48 -7.04 -18.09
N GLY A 267 2.52 -7.94 -18.26
CA GLY A 267 1.71 -8.53 -17.20
C GLY A 267 2.12 -9.94 -16.82
N ARG A 268 1.29 -10.60 -16.00
CA ARG A 268 1.49 -12.00 -15.59
C ARG A 268 1.65 -12.93 -16.77
N SER A 269 0.75 -12.84 -17.76
CA SER A 269 0.76 -13.74 -18.92
C SER A 269 2.09 -13.69 -19.67
N TYR A 270 2.62 -12.48 -19.88
CA TYR A 270 3.87 -12.31 -20.59
C TYR A 270 5.05 -13.00 -19.90
N TYR A 271 5.20 -12.81 -18.59
CA TYR A 271 6.32 -13.39 -17.84
C TYR A 271 6.13 -14.89 -17.60
N ASN A 272 4.90 -15.33 -17.28
CA ASN A 272 4.61 -16.74 -17.08
C ASN A 272 4.71 -17.54 -18.37
N GLU A 273 4.34 -17.01 -19.54
CA GLU A 273 4.53 -17.72 -20.81
C GLU A 273 6.00 -17.94 -21.14
N ARG A 274 6.85 -16.98 -20.75
CA ARG A 274 8.29 -17.06 -20.89
C ARG A 274 8.86 -18.12 -19.93
N HIS A 275 8.41 -18.11 -18.68
CA HIS A 275 8.80 -19.10 -17.68
C HIS A 275 8.31 -20.52 -18.02
N LEU A 276 7.11 -20.65 -18.58
CA LEU A 276 6.56 -21.91 -19.11
C LEU A 276 7.53 -22.54 -20.12
N GLY A 277 8.08 -21.74 -21.04
CA GLY A 277 9.08 -22.20 -22.00
C GLY A 277 10.32 -22.76 -21.31
N GLU A 278 10.84 -22.04 -20.32
CA GLU A 278 12.01 -22.44 -19.53
C GLU A 278 11.76 -23.74 -18.74
N ILE A 279 10.64 -23.84 -18.03
CA ILE A 279 10.26 -25.03 -17.25
C ILE A 279 10.07 -26.24 -18.17
N THR A 280 9.40 -26.04 -19.32
CA THR A 280 9.17 -27.11 -20.30
C THR A 280 10.49 -27.67 -20.80
N GLU A 281 11.42 -26.80 -21.21
CA GLU A 281 12.75 -27.22 -21.66
C GLU A 281 13.54 -27.95 -20.56
N GLN A 282 13.52 -27.43 -19.32
CA GLN A 282 14.20 -28.06 -18.20
C GLN A 282 13.64 -29.46 -17.90
N LYS A 283 12.32 -29.62 -17.88
CA LYS A 283 11.66 -30.90 -17.62
C LYS A 283 11.90 -31.91 -18.75
N GLN A 284 11.90 -31.46 -20.00
CA GLN A 284 12.27 -32.28 -21.15
C GLN A 284 13.73 -32.77 -21.04
N GLN A 285 14.66 -31.89 -20.66
CA GLN A 285 16.06 -32.27 -20.45
C GLN A 285 16.22 -33.32 -19.34
N GLN A 286 15.49 -33.17 -18.22
CA GLN A 286 15.47 -34.16 -17.14
C GLN A 286 14.96 -35.53 -17.62
N LEU A 287 13.89 -35.54 -18.42
CA LEU A 287 13.35 -36.77 -19.01
C LEU A 287 14.35 -37.44 -19.95
N ASP A 288 15.00 -36.66 -20.82
CA ASP A 288 15.98 -37.16 -21.78
C ASP A 288 17.25 -37.67 -21.09
N GLU A 289 17.70 -37.01 -20.02
CA GLU A 289 18.80 -37.49 -19.19
C GLU A 289 18.45 -38.80 -18.50
N LEU A 290 17.27 -38.91 -17.89
CA LEU A 290 16.82 -40.14 -17.24
C LEU A 290 16.70 -41.32 -18.23
N ARG A 291 16.24 -41.05 -19.45
CA ARG A 291 16.15 -42.06 -20.52
C ARG A 291 17.53 -42.47 -21.03
N ARG A 292 18.51 -41.56 -21.07
CA ARG A 292 19.90 -41.87 -21.46
C ARG A 292 20.66 -42.71 -20.42
N GLN A 293 20.29 -42.63 -19.15
CA GLN A 293 20.91 -43.45 -18.09
C GLN A 293 20.60 -44.95 -18.21
N GLU A 294 19.74 -45.35 -19.16
CA GLU A 294 19.21 -46.70 -19.37
C GLU A 294 18.44 -47.26 -18.15
N PRO A 295 17.46 -48.16 -18.32
CA PRO A 295 16.80 -48.79 -17.18
C PRO A 295 17.81 -49.60 -16.35
N PRO A 296 17.56 -49.80 -15.04
CA PRO A 296 18.39 -50.68 -14.21
C PRO A 296 18.61 -52.04 -14.88
N GLY A 297 19.86 -52.51 -14.93
CA GLY A 297 20.21 -53.79 -15.55
C GLY A 297 19.70 -55.01 -14.78
N PRO A 298 19.47 -56.17 -15.44
CA PRO A 298 18.98 -57.38 -14.78
C PRO A 298 20.00 -57.92 -13.75
N PRO A 299 19.56 -58.71 -12.75
CA PRO A 299 20.44 -59.26 -11.73
C PRO A 299 21.60 -60.06 -12.33
N HIS A 300 22.82 -59.80 -11.85
CA HIS A 300 24.00 -60.63 -12.12
C HIS A 300 24.46 -61.38 -10.86
N PHE A 301 25.26 -62.43 -11.02
CA PHE A 301 25.78 -63.20 -9.89
C PHE A 301 26.60 -62.28 -8.96
N GLY A 302 26.27 -62.26 -7.66
CA GLY A 302 26.89 -61.37 -6.67
C GLY A 302 26.37 -59.92 -6.65
N GLY A 303 25.34 -59.59 -7.43
CA GLY A 303 24.68 -58.28 -7.46
C GLY A 303 23.35 -58.21 -6.69
N LYS A 304 22.50 -57.23 -7.04
CA LYS A 304 21.16 -57.04 -6.45
C LYS A 304 20.29 -58.30 -6.59
N THR A 305 19.43 -58.53 -5.61
CA THR A 305 18.38 -59.56 -5.67
C THR A 305 17.35 -59.21 -6.74
N PHE A 306 16.56 -60.21 -7.17
CA PHE A 306 15.48 -59.99 -8.12
C PHE A 306 14.43 -58.99 -7.62
N GLY A 307 14.12 -59.00 -6.31
CA GLY A 307 13.17 -58.07 -5.70
C GLY A 307 13.68 -56.61 -5.70
N GLU A 308 14.96 -56.40 -5.41
CA GLU A 308 15.60 -55.07 -5.49
C GLU A 308 15.62 -54.56 -6.94
N TYR A 309 15.95 -55.42 -7.91
CA TYR A 309 15.86 -55.08 -9.34
C TYR A 309 14.44 -54.66 -9.75
N GLN A 310 13.41 -55.42 -9.35
CA GLN A 310 12.01 -55.09 -9.67
C GLN A 310 11.62 -53.72 -9.10
N LYS A 311 12.05 -53.43 -7.87
CA LYS A 311 11.81 -52.14 -7.24
C LYS A 311 12.51 -51.00 -8.00
N ASP A 312 13.79 -51.14 -8.31
CA ASP A 312 14.54 -50.10 -9.03
C ASP A 312 13.96 -49.85 -10.43
N TYR A 313 13.58 -50.92 -11.14
CA TYR A 313 12.97 -50.80 -12.46
C TYR A 313 11.61 -50.10 -12.39
N ALA A 314 10.77 -50.45 -11.38
CA ALA A 314 9.51 -49.78 -11.14
C ALA A 314 9.71 -48.29 -10.80
N ASP A 315 10.66 -47.97 -9.91
CA ASP A 315 10.97 -46.60 -9.52
C ASP A 315 11.48 -45.78 -10.73
N TRP A 316 12.33 -46.35 -11.59
CA TRP A 316 12.77 -45.72 -12.84
C TRP A 316 11.61 -45.50 -13.81
N LYS A 317 10.75 -46.51 -14.01
CA LYS A 317 9.60 -46.43 -14.91
C LYS A 317 8.61 -45.35 -14.45
N ASN A 318 8.34 -45.28 -13.14
CA ASN A 318 7.47 -44.26 -12.56
C ASN A 318 8.04 -42.87 -12.80
N LYS A 319 9.33 -42.63 -12.49
CA LYS A 319 9.98 -41.34 -12.77
C LYS A 319 9.92 -40.94 -14.24
N CYS A 320 10.14 -41.88 -15.16
CA CYS A 320 9.99 -41.61 -16.59
C CYS A 320 8.55 -41.24 -16.98
N THR A 321 7.56 -41.84 -16.33
CA THR A 321 6.14 -41.57 -16.56
C THR A 321 5.76 -40.21 -15.99
N ASP A 322 6.16 -39.92 -14.76
CA ASP A 322 5.89 -38.65 -14.07
C ASP A 322 6.50 -37.47 -14.85
N LEU A 323 7.77 -37.57 -15.25
CA LEU A 323 8.42 -36.55 -16.08
C LEU A 323 7.77 -36.39 -17.46
N GLN A 324 7.35 -37.48 -18.09
CA GLN A 324 6.65 -37.41 -19.37
C GLN A 324 5.28 -36.74 -19.21
N ASN A 325 4.55 -37.03 -18.13
CA ASN A 325 3.27 -36.41 -17.83
C ASN A 325 3.42 -34.92 -17.54
N ALA A 326 4.44 -34.53 -16.76
CA ALA A 326 4.77 -33.12 -16.51
C ALA A 326 5.03 -32.36 -17.84
N VAL A 327 5.90 -32.90 -18.71
CA VAL A 327 6.17 -32.33 -20.04
C VAL A 327 4.88 -32.21 -20.87
N ASN A 328 4.06 -33.26 -20.91
CA ASN A 328 2.79 -33.23 -21.62
C ASN A 328 1.84 -32.18 -21.05
N GLY A 329 1.83 -32.01 -19.73
CA GLY A 329 1.05 -31.00 -19.03
C GLY A 329 1.44 -29.58 -19.45
N TYR A 330 2.73 -29.24 -19.44
CA TYR A 330 3.20 -27.93 -19.88
C TYR A 330 2.92 -27.67 -21.38
N HIS A 331 3.05 -28.69 -22.23
CA HIS A 331 2.63 -28.58 -23.63
C HIS A 331 1.12 -28.33 -23.76
N ASN A 332 0.29 -28.99 -22.95
CA ASN A 332 -1.16 -28.77 -22.98
C ASN A 332 -1.55 -27.38 -22.46
N VAL A 333 -0.82 -26.82 -21.49
CA VAL A 333 -0.96 -25.41 -21.09
C VAL A 333 -0.64 -24.50 -22.29
N ARG A 334 0.48 -24.73 -22.99
CA ARG A 334 0.83 -23.95 -24.19
C ARG A 334 -0.24 -24.06 -25.27
N ASP A 335 -0.70 -25.27 -25.58
CA ASP A 335 -1.73 -25.52 -26.59
C ASP A 335 -3.04 -24.81 -26.22
N THR A 336 -3.38 -24.74 -24.92
CA THR A 336 -4.55 -24.03 -24.41
C THR A 336 -4.42 -22.52 -24.63
N LEU A 337 -3.24 -21.94 -24.36
CA LEU A 337 -2.98 -20.52 -24.62
C LEU A 337 -3.06 -20.20 -26.12
N ASP A 338 -2.55 -21.07 -26.98
CA ASP A 338 -2.53 -20.89 -28.43
C ASP A 338 -3.95 -20.86 -29.05
N ARG A 339 -4.96 -21.44 -28.38
CA ARG A 339 -6.38 -21.34 -28.77
C ARG A 339 -6.89 -19.91 -28.85
N SER A 340 -6.26 -18.97 -28.12
CA SER A 340 -6.57 -17.54 -28.17
C SER A 340 -6.69 -17.01 -29.59
N SER A 341 -5.74 -17.40 -30.43
CA SER A 341 -5.68 -16.99 -31.84
C SER A 341 -6.63 -17.78 -32.75
N GLN A 342 -7.08 -18.95 -32.31
CA GLN A 342 -7.85 -19.90 -33.10
C GLN A 342 -9.36 -19.61 -33.03
N ASP A 343 -9.87 -19.25 -31.84
CA ASP A 343 -11.29 -19.00 -31.63
C ASP A 343 -11.63 -17.54 -31.27
N GLY A 344 -10.62 -16.67 -31.14
CA GLY A 344 -10.79 -15.25 -30.86
C GLY A 344 -11.13 -14.92 -29.40
N ARG A 345 -10.98 -15.88 -28.48
CA ARG A 345 -11.15 -15.66 -27.04
C ARG A 345 -9.77 -15.65 -26.36
N PRO A 346 -9.21 -14.52 -25.93
CA PRO A 346 -7.86 -14.50 -25.37
C PRO A 346 -7.78 -15.33 -24.08
N ARG A 347 -6.69 -16.10 -23.92
CA ARG A 347 -6.28 -16.79 -22.70
C ARG A 347 -5.02 -16.13 -22.15
N PHE A 348 -4.93 -16.05 -20.83
CA PHE A 348 -3.83 -15.44 -20.11
C PHE A 348 -3.29 -16.41 -19.06
N LEU A 349 -1.97 -16.57 -18.99
CA LEU A 349 -1.32 -17.44 -18.00
C LEU A 349 -1.07 -16.67 -16.69
N GLY A 350 -1.90 -16.90 -15.69
CA GLY A 350 -1.85 -16.21 -14.38
C GLY A 350 -0.79 -16.75 -13.43
N PHE A 351 -0.45 -18.04 -13.56
CA PHE A 351 0.53 -18.73 -12.75
C PHE A 351 1.13 -19.91 -13.50
N ILE A 352 2.40 -20.21 -13.27
CA ILE A 352 3.06 -21.46 -13.67
C ILE A 352 4.25 -21.76 -12.75
N ASP A 353 4.47 -23.03 -12.42
CA ASP A 353 5.68 -23.45 -11.72
C ASP A 353 6.24 -24.79 -12.21
N ASN A 354 7.31 -25.26 -11.58
CA ASN A 354 7.95 -26.54 -11.91
C ASN A 354 7.39 -27.75 -11.13
N LYS A 355 6.24 -27.59 -10.47
CA LYS A 355 5.52 -28.61 -9.70
C LYS A 355 4.18 -29.00 -10.35
N ASP A 356 4.02 -28.68 -11.63
CA ASP A 356 2.84 -29.01 -12.44
C ASP A 356 1.57 -28.27 -11.96
N HIS A 357 1.75 -27.03 -11.55
CA HIS A 357 0.69 -26.09 -11.17
C HIS A 357 0.54 -24.98 -12.22
N ALA A 358 -0.70 -24.59 -12.54
CA ALA A 358 -0.96 -23.50 -13.49
C ALA A 358 -2.28 -22.78 -13.21
N GLU A 359 -2.39 -21.55 -13.68
CA GLU A 359 -3.66 -20.81 -13.73
C GLU A 359 -3.86 -20.21 -15.12
N ILE A 360 -4.98 -20.51 -15.76
CA ILE A 360 -5.29 -20.00 -17.10
C ILE A 360 -6.60 -19.22 -17.02
N SER A 361 -6.58 -17.97 -17.45
CA SER A 361 -7.79 -17.13 -17.49
C SER A 361 -8.27 -16.93 -18.92
N ILE A 362 -9.54 -17.20 -19.19
CA ILE A 362 -10.22 -16.81 -20.42
C ILE A 362 -10.76 -15.39 -20.23
N TYR A 363 -10.40 -14.50 -21.16
CA TYR A 363 -10.51 -13.05 -21.00
C TYR A 363 -9.77 -12.50 -19.78
N ASN A 364 -9.51 -11.19 -19.76
CA ASN A 364 -8.67 -10.58 -18.74
C ASN A 364 -9.49 -10.29 -17.46
N PRO A 365 -9.15 -10.91 -16.30
CA PRO A 365 -9.81 -10.64 -15.02
C PRO A 365 -9.73 -9.17 -14.57
N ASP A 366 -8.67 -8.45 -14.96
CA ASP A 366 -8.45 -7.05 -14.54
C ASP A 366 -9.48 -6.08 -15.12
N TYR A 367 -10.19 -6.47 -16.19
CA TYR A 367 -11.15 -5.61 -16.89
C TYR A 367 -12.56 -6.22 -16.96
N ALA A 368 -12.77 -7.40 -16.36
CA ALA A 368 -14.04 -8.11 -16.40
C ALA A 368 -15.04 -7.54 -15.39
N LEU A 369 -16.31 -7.38 -15.79
CA LEU A 369 -17.38 -6.98 -14.86
C LEU A 369 -17.74 -8.09 -13.88
N LYS A 370 -17.60 -9.33 -14.35
CA LYS A 370 -17.88 -10.57 -13.62
C LYS A 370 -16.71 -11.51 -13.84
N HIS A 371 -16.17 -12.03 -12.76
CA HIS A 371 -15.05 -12.98 -12.80
C HIS A 371 -15.44 -14.25 -12.06
N GLY A 372 -15.08 -15.40 -12.62
CA GLY A 372 -15.22 -16.68 -11.95
C GLY A 372 -13.90 -17.41 -11.83
N THR A 373 -13.69 -18.15 -10.74
CA THR A 373 -12.57 -19.08 -10.58
C THR A 373 -13.12 -20.49 -10.48
N LEU A 374 -12.68 -21.39 -11.36
CA LEU A 374 -13.03 -22.80 -11.35
C LEU A 374 -11.92 -23.61 -10.67
N VAL A 375 -12.22 -24.16 -9.50
CA VAL A 375 -11.33 -24.99 -8.69
C VAL A 375 -11.69 -26.47 -8.93
N PRO A 376 -10.81 -27.23 -9.60
CA PRO A 376 -11.07 -28.58 -10.08
C PRO A 376 -11.01 -29.63 -8.95
N GLY A 377 -11.33 -30.89 -9.26
CA GLY A 377 -11.26 -32.00 -8.32
C GLY A 377 -10.04 -32.92 -8.49
N THR A 378 -10.11 -34.09 -7.85
CA THR A 378 -9.16 -35.21 -8.03
C THR A 378 -8.90 -35.52 -9.51
N PHE A 379 -7.72 -36.06 -9.82
CA PHE A 379 -7.27 -36.45 -11.18
C PHE A 379 -7.02 -35.31 -12.17
N SER A 380 -7.30 -34.06 -11.80
CA SER A 380 -7.33 -32.94 -12.73
C SER A 380 -5.95 -32.37 -13.03
N ASP A 381 -4.97 -33.15 -13.49
CA ASP A 381 -3.60 -32.68 -13.77
C ASP A 381 -3.51 -31.66 -14.95
N LEU A 382 -2.32 -31.11 -15.26
CA LEU A 382 -2.16 -30.14 -16.37
C LEU A 382 -2.44 -30.75 -17.76
N THR A 383 -2.46 -32.07 -17.90
CA THR A 383 -2.90 -32.71 -19.16
C THR A 383 -4.39 -32.53 -19.41
N GLN A 384 -5.16 -32.08 -18.41
CA GLN A 384 -6.57 -31.72 -18.53
C GLN A 384 -6.83 -30.21 -18.71
N ALA A 385 -5.81 -29.35 -18.80
CA ALA A 385 -6.02 -27.90 -18.99
C ALA A 385 -6.98 -27.58 -20.15
N GLY A 386 -6.83 -28.24 -21.31
CA GLY A 386 -7.73 -28.05 -22.45
C GLY A 386 -9.19 -28.49 -22.24
N ASP A 387 -9.47 -29.34 -21.24
CA ASP A 387 -10.82 -29.74 -20.84
C ASP A 387 -11.43 -28.73 -19.85
N TYR A 388 -10.61 -28.16 -18.96
CA TYR A 388 -11.04 -27.08 -18.07
C TYR A 388 -11.33 -25.78 -18.84
N ASP A 389 -10.58 -25.47 -19.91
CA ASP A 389 -10.90 -24.39 -20.87
C ASP A 389 -12.32 -24.56 -21.45
N GLN A 390 -12.71 -25.79 -21.76
CA GLN A 390 -14.06 -26.06 -22.27
C GLN A 390 -15.13 -25.87 -21.20
N LYS A 391 -14.88 -26.31 -19.95
CA LYS A 391 -15.80 -26.13 -18.81
C LYS A 391 -15.97 -24.65 -18.46
N ALA A 392 -14.87 -23.90 -18.38
CA ALA A 392 -14.88 -22.46 -18.13
C ALA A 392 -15.70 -21.71 -19.19
N ARG A 393 -15.51 -22.03 -20.48
CA ARG A 393 -16.32 -21.48 -21.57
C ARG A 393 -17.80 -21.84 -21.47
N ALA A 394 -18.13 -23.06 -21.04
CA ALA A 394 -19.51 -23.47 -20.87
C ALA A 394 -20.21 -22.64 -19.77
N ILE A 395 -19.53 -22.37 -18.65
CA ILE A 395 -20.02 -21.48 -17.59
C ILE A 395 -20.22 -20.06 -18.13
N MET A 396 -19.23 -19.52 -18.85
CA MET A 396 -19.35 -18.19 -19.46
C MET A 396 -20.52 -18.09 -20.43
N GLN A 397 -20.74 -19.12 -21.25
CA GLN A 397 -21.87 -19.17 -22.17
C GLN A 397 -23.20 -19.20 -21.39
N ALA A 398 -23.29 -20.01 -20.34
CA ALA A 398 -24.47 -20.05 -19.48
C ALA A 398 -24.75 -18.69 -18.81
N ALA A 399 -23.70 -17.95 -18.42
CA ALA A 399 -23.81 -16.60 -17.88
C ALA A 399 -24.29 -15.56 -18.92
N VAL A 400 -23.79 -15.63 -20.15
CA VAL A 400 -24.29 -14.79 -21.26
C VAL A 400 -25.77 -15.08 -21.51
N ASP A 401 -26.17 -16.35 -21.55
CA ASP A 401 -27.56 -16.78 -21.76
C ASP A 401 -28.46 -16.30 -20.61
N ALA A 402 -28.01 -16.47 -19.36
CA ALA A 402 -28.69 -16.01 -18.14
C ALA A 402 -28.87 -14.49 -18.11
N SER A 403 -27.88 -13.73 -18.62
CA SER A 403 -27.98 -12.27 -18.71
C SER A 403 -28.98 -11.78 -19.77
N HIS A 404 -29.58 -12.69 -20.55
CA HIS A 404 -30.44 -12.36 -21.69
C HIS A 404 -29.79 -11.38 -22.69
N GLY A 405 -28.47 -11.53 -22.88
CA GLY A 405 -27.68 -10.69 -23.79
C GLY A 405 -27.30 -9.31 -23.24
N GLN A 406 -27.52 -9.03 -21.96
CA GLN A 406 -27.05 -7.81 -21.30
C GLN A 406 -25.52 -7.79 -21.12
N LEU A 407 -24.91 -8.96 -20.91
CA LEU A 407 -23.47 -9.15 -20.82
C LEU A 407 -22.96 -9.81 -22.09
N LYS A 408 -21.81 -9.33 -22.58
CA LYS A 408 -21.03 -9.96 -23.64
C LYS A 408 -19.93 -10.84 -23.04
N GLU A 409 -19.49 -11.86 -23.77
CA GLU A 409 -18.42 -12.76 -23.31
C GLU A 409 -17.17 -12.00 -22.83
N ASN A 410 -16.76 -10.94 -23.53
CA ASN A 410 -15.57 -10.15 -23.17
C ASN A 410 -15.74 -9.22 -21.96
N GLN A 411 -16.92 -9.21 -21.33
CA GLN A 411 -17.19 -8.55 -20.06
C GLN A 411 -17.18 -9.54 -18.89
N LEU A 412 -17.00 -10.82 -19.19
CA LEU A 412 -16.82 -11.90 -18.23
C LEU A 412 -15.35 -12.36 -18.30
N SER A 413 -14.86 -12.98 -17.24
CA SER A 413 -13.61 -13.74 -17.26
C SER A 413 -13.75 -14.99 -16.39
N MET A 414 -13.05 -16.06 -16.76
CA MET A 414 -12.97 -17.29 -15.98
C MET A 414 -11.52 -17.71 -15.81
N THR A 415 -11.08 -17.93 -14.58
CA THR A 415 -9.77 -18.51 -14.24
C THR A 415 -9.91 -19.97 -13.85
N GLU A 416 -9.17 -20.83 -14.53
CA GLU A 416 -9.01 -22.24 -14.16
C GLU A 416 -7.86 -22.35 -13.15
N PHE A 417 -8.16 -22.81 -11.93
CA PHE A 417 -7.20 -22.86 -10.83
C PHE A 417 -6.61 -24.26 -10.67
N LEU A 418 -5.58 -24.58 -11.43
CA LEU A 418 -4.82 -25.83 -11.31
C LEU A 418 -3.58 -25.62 -10.41
N ASN A 419 -3.61 -24.63 -9.51
CA ASN A 419 -2.50 -24.18 -8.67
C ASN A 419 -2.58 -24.72 -7.24
N TYR A 420 -2.73 -26.04 -7.14
CA TYR A 420 -2.57 -26.79 -5.92
C TYR A 420 -2.36 -28.28 -6.25
N ASP A 421 -1.98 -29.06 -5.24
CA ASP A 421 -1.78 -30.49 -5.38
C ASP A 421 -3.14 -31.21 -5.36
N ARG A 422 -3.67 -31.53 -6.54
CA ARG A 422 -4.91 -32.34 -6.65
C ARG A 422 -4.60 -33.79 -6.27
N PRO A 423 -5.38 -34.44 -5.40
CA PRO A 423 -5.24 -35.88 -5.18
C PRO A 423 -5.39 -36.65 -6.50
N MET A 424 -4.58 -37.69 -6.68
CA MET A 424 -4.63 -38.58 -7.85
C MET A 424 -5.14 -39.98 -7.47
N THR A 425 -5.77 -40.12 -6.31
CA THR A 425 -6.38 -41.36 -5.81
C THR A 425 -7.70 -41.06 -5.07
N ILE A 426 -8.64 -42.01 -5.06
CA ILE A 426 -9.96 -41.83 -4.43
C ILE A 426 -10.00 -42.44 -3.02
N SER A 427 -9.39 -43.61 -2.81
CA SER A 427 -9.51 -44.34 -1.53
C SER A 427 -8.17 -44.62 -0.85
N GLY A 428 -7.06 -44.16 -1.44
CA GLY A 428 -5.69 -44.44 -0.96
C GLY A 428 -5.23 -45.88 -1.22
N ILE A 429 -6.11 -46.76 -1.70
CA ILE A 429 -5.80 -48.15 -2.06
C ILE A 429 -5.23 -48.22 -3.49
N GLU A 430 -5.55 -47.26 -4.35
CA GLU A 430 -5.17 -47.25 -5.76
C GLU A 430 -3.70 -46.86 -6.01
N GLY A 431 -3.00 -46.27 -5.02
CA GLY A 431 -1.65 -45.75 -5.23
C GLY A 431 -0.94 -45.27 -3.96
N LYS A 432 0.25 -44.70 -4.15
CA LYS A 432 0.99 -43.98 -3.11
C LYS A 432 0.79 -42.49 -3.33
N GLY A 433 0.19 -41.79 -2.37
CA GLY A 433 -0.06 -40.36 -2.44
C GLY A 433 -1.31 -39.97 -1.65
N PRO A 434 -1.58 -38.67 -1.50
CA PRO A 434 -2.81 -38.21 -0.89
C PRO A 434 -4.03 -38.69 -1.69
N TRP A 435 -5.12 -38.92 -0.97
CA TRP A 435 -6.37 -39.43 -1.50
C TRP A 435 -7.48 -38.40 -1.31
N ALA A 436 -8.66 -38.62 -1.92
CA ALA A 436 -9.72 -37.62 -1.98
C ALA A 436 -10.33 -37.19 -0.62
N GLY A 437 -9.98 -37.83 0.49
CA GLY A 437 -10.36 -37.40 1.84
C GLY A 437 -9.19 -36.96 2.72
N ASP A 438 -7.99 -36.83 2.16
CA ASP A 438 -6.85 -36.23 2.84
C ASP A 438 -7.01 -34.70 2.84
N PRO A 439 -6.96 -34.00 3.99
CA PRO A 439 -7.05 -32.53 4.01
C PRO A 439 -5.77 -31.82 3.58
N ASP A 440 -4.60 -32.48 3.66
CA ASP A 440 -3.30 -31.83 3.50
C ASP A 440 -3.11 -31.16 2.13
N PRO A 441 -3.49 -31.76 0.99
CA PRO A 441 -3.32 -31.09 -0.30
C PRO A 441 -4.11 -29.78 -0.41
N ALA A 442 -5.29 -29.71 0.23
CA ALA A 442 -6.11 -28.51 0.26
C ALA A 442 -5.55 -27.46 1.23
N LEU A 443 -5.11 -27.88 2.43
CA LEU A 443 -4.49 -26.98 3.40
C LEU A 443 -3.18 -26.36 2.88
N ASN A 444 -2.41 -27.12 2.09
CA ASN A 444 -1.19 -26.63 1.46
C ASN A 444 -1.47 -25.68 0.28
N GLY A 445 -2.56 -25.91 -0.46
CA GLY A 445 -3.01 -25.07 -1.58
C GLY A 445 -3.70 -23.78 -1.17
N ALA A 446 -4.36 -23.78 0.00
CA ALA A 446 -5.27 -22.74 0.49
C ALA A 446 -4.78 -21.30 0.26
N LYS A 447 -3.52 -21.04 0.58
CA LYS A 447 -2.94 -19.70 0.45
C LYS A 447 -2.85 -19.25 -1.01
N ALA A 448 -2.59 -20.15 -1.95
CA ALA A 448 -2.51 -19.81 -3.36
C ALA A 448 -3.86 -19.33 -3.92
N LEU A 449 -4.98 -19.96 -3.50
CA LEU A 449 -6.31 -19.53 -3.92
C LEU A 449 -6.74 -18.21 -3.26
N ASP A 450 -6.42 -18.00 -1.99
CA ASP A 450 -6.57 -16.71 -1.29
C ASP A 450 -5.78 -15.61 -2.03
N ASP A 451 -4.48 -15.84 -2.25
CA ASP A 451 -3.57 -14.90 -2.93
C ASP A 451 -4.00 -14.61 -4.38
N LEU A 452 -4.61 -15.57 -5.09
CA LEU A 452 -5.19 -15.34 -6.41
C LEU A 452 -6.34 -14.32 -6.32
N GLN A 453 -7.31 -14.52 -5.42
CA GLN A 453 -8.44 -13.60 -5.28
C GLN A 453 -7.97 -12.20 -4.85
N ALA A 454 -7.11 -12.12 -3.83
CA ALA A 454 -6.52 -10.86 -3.38
C ALA A 454 -5.69 -10.19 -4.49
N GLY A 455 -4.97 -10.99 -5.28
CA GLY A 455 -4.16 -10.53 -6.39
C GLY A 455 -4.99 -9.94 -7.54
N ILE A 456 -6.10 -10.58 -7.91
CA ILE A 456 -7.06 -10.05 -8.91
C ILE A 456 -7.68 -8.76 -8.38
N ARG A 457 -8.07 -8.71 -7.11
CA ARG A 457 -8.62 -7.50 -6.49
C ARG A 457 -7.66 -6.32 -6.54
N ALA A 458 -6.37 -6.57 -6.35
CA ALA A 458 -5.35 -5.54 -6.38
C ALA A 458 -5.05 -5.03 -7.80
N SER A 459 -5.10 -5.88 -8.82
CA SER A 459 -4.80 -5.51 -10.21
C SER A 459 -6.01 -5.09 -11.03
N HIS A 460 -7.23 -5.31 -10.53
CA HIS A 460 -8.46 -4.97 -11.23
C HIS A 460 -8.62 -3.45 -11.43
N ASP A 461 -8.91 -3.05 -12.67
CA ASP A 461 -9.16 -1.67 -13.05
C ASP A 461 -10.65 -1.33 -12.83
N ASP A 462 -10.98 -1.01 -11.57
CA ASP A 462 -12.32 -0.56 -11.16
C ASP A 462 -12.82 0.61 -12.04
N ALA A 463 -11.93 1.48 -12.52
CA ALA A 463 -12.32 2.64 -13.32
C ALA A 463 -12.74 2.24 -14.74
N ALA A 464 -11.99 1.33 -15.37
CA ALA A 464 -12.32 0.79 -16.68
C ALA A 464 -13.54 -0.15 -16.65
N ALA A 465 -13.68 -0.94 -15.59
CA ALA A 465 -14.81 -1.85 -15.37
C ALA A 465 -16.07 -1.13 -14.87
N GLY A 466 -15.98 0.11 -14.41
CA GLY A 466 -17.12 0.87 -13.87
C GLY A 466 -17.52 0.45 -12.46
N GLY A 467 -16.59 -0.14 -11.71
CA GLY A 467 -16.72 -0.57 -10.32
C GLY A 467 -15.94 -1.86 -10.05
N ARG A 468 -15.91 -2.27 -8.79
CA ARG A 468 -15.35 -3.56 -8.36
C ARG A 468 -16.04 -4.72 -9.09
N SER A 469 -15.24 -5.63 -9.66
CA SER A 469 -15.75 -6.88 -10.24
C SER A 469 -16.56 -7.71 -9.23
N TYR A 470 -17.55 -8.45 -9.71
CA TYR A 470 -18.20 -9.49 -8.89
C TYR A 470 -17.46 -10.81 -9.11
N ASN A 471 -16.80 -11.33 -8.07
CA ASN A 471 -15.97 -12.53 -8.15
C ASN A 471 -16.73 -13.74 -7.58
N THR A 472 -16.79 -14.82 -8.35
CA THR A 472 -17.39 -16.09 -7.95
C THR A 472 -16.34 -17.20 -7.89
N VAL A 473 -16.33 -18.04 -6.86
CA VAL A 473 -15.46 -19.22 -6.82
C VAL A 473 -16.31 -20.49 -6.89
N PHE A 474 -16.06 -21.30 -7.91
CA PHE A 474 -16.71 -22.59 -8.15
C PHE A 474 -15.76 -23.71 -7.72
N GLY A 475 -16.08 -24.41 -6.64
CA GLY A 475 -15.40 -25.65 -6.27
C GLY A 475 -16.15 -26.86 -6.80
N HIS A 476 -15.47 -27.79 -7.46
CA HIS A 476 -16.05 -29.09 -7.85
C HIS A 476 -15.28 -30.23 -7.21
N SER A 477 -16.00 -31.21 -6.65
CA SER A 477 -15.38 -32.39 -6.04
C SER A 477 -14.38 -31.98 -4.96
N TYR A 478 -13.18 -32.56 -4.93
CA TYR A 478 -12.10 -32.17 -4.02
C TYR A 478 -11.74 -30.67 -4.06
N GLY A 479 -12.02 -29.95 -5.15
CA GLY A 479 -11.85 -28.51 -5.24
C GLY A 479 -12.70 -27.73 -4.23
N THR A 480 -13.80 -28.31 -3.74
CA THR A 480 -14.56 -27.72 -2.64
C THR A 480 -13.79 -27.72 -1.32
N VAL A 481 -12.93 -28.71 -1.08
CA VAL A 481 -12.03 -28.76 0.09
C VAL A 481 -10.99 -27.65 0.01
N GLU A 482 -10.40 -27.44 -1.17
CA GLU A 482 -9.47 -26.34 -1.45
C GLU A 482 -10.12 -24.97 -1.21
N VAL A 483 -11.33 -24.75 -1.74
CA VAL A 483 -12.12 -23.53 -1.49
C VAL A 483 -12.38 -23.33 0.00
N GLY A 484 -12.74 -24.41 0.71
CA GLY A 484 -12.92 -24.39 2.15
C GLY A 484 -11.64 -24.04 2.91
N ALA A 485 -10.51 -24.63 2.54
CA ALA A 485 -9.21 -24.34 3.13
C ALA A 485 -8.79 -22.88 2.92
N ALA A 486 -9.01 -22.34 1.72
CA ALA A 486 -8.73 -20.94 1.38
C ALA A 486 -9.65 -19.94 2.11
N ALA A 487 -10.77 -20.39 2.66
CA ALA A 487 -11.70 -19.58 3.43
C ALA A 487 -11.71 -19.93 4.94
N THR A 488 -10.78 -20.74 5.42
CA THR A 488 -10.69 -21.13 6.84
C THR A 488 -9.25 -21.08 7.34
N HIS A 489 -9.00 -21.52 8.57
CA HIS A 489 -7.64 -21.70 9.11
C HIS A 489 -6.74 -20.45 9.07
N GLY A 490 -7.33 -19.25 9.11
CA GLY A 490 -6.62 -17.97 9.06
C GLY A 490 -6.51 -17.34 7.68
N ASN A 491 -7.01 -18.01 6.63
CA ASN A 491 -7.14 -17.47 5.28
C ASN A 491 -8.45 -16.69 5.10
N HIS A 492 -8.52 -15.91 4.03
CA HIS A 492 -9.71 -15.13 3.66
C HIS A 492 -9.93 -15.13 2.15
N LEU A 493 -11.01 -15.73 1.69
CA LEU A 493 -11.34 -15.78 0.28
C LEU A 493 -12.20 -14.57 -0.12
N ASP A 494 -11.62 -13.56 -0.79
CA ASP A 494 -12.32 -12.34 -1.26
C ASP A 494 -13.23 -12.59 -2.48
N ALA A 495 -14.19 -13.51 -2.30
CA ALA A 495 -15.22 -13.89 -3.26
C ALA A 495 -16.59 -13.35 -2.82
N ASP A 496 -17.36 -12.83 -3.78
CA ASP A 496 -18.73 -12.34 -3.57
C ASP A 496 -19.77 -13.46 -3.63
N ALA A 497 -19.41 -14.59 -4.26
CA ALA A 497 -20.17 -15.83 -4.19
C ALA A 497 -19.25 -17.05 -4.22
N VAL A 498 -19.68 -18.11 -3.56
CA VAL A 498 -19.02 -19.42 -3.59
C VAL A 498 -20.05 -20.47 -3.98
N ALA A 499 -19.72 -21.32 -4.95
CA ALA A 499 -20.55 -22.42 -5.39
C ALA A 499 -19.80 -23.75 -5.19
N LEU A 500 -20.34 -24.62 -4.33
CA LEU A 500 -19.77 -25.90 -3.96
C LEU A 500 -20.56 -27.02 -4.64
N LEU A 501 -19.93 -27.68 -5.60
CA LEU A 501 -20.53 -28.74 -6.41
C LEU A 501 -19.91 -30.09 -6.07
N ALA A 502 -20.75 -31.10 -5.84
CA ALA A 502 -20.31 -32.47 -5.57
C ALA A 502 -19.25 -32.55 -4.45
N SER A 503 -19.50 -31.89 -3.33
CA SER A 503 -18.48 -31.69 -2.28
C SER A 503 -18.28 -32.93 -1.41
N PRO A 504 -17.03 -33.42 -1.22
CA PRO A 504 -16.71 -34.35 -0.16
C PRO A 504 -16.51 -33.67 1.21
N GLY A 505 -16.49 -32.33 1.26
CA GLY A 505 -16.27 -31.53 2.45
C GLY A 505 -15.58 -30.20 2.11
N VAL A 506 -15.48 -29.33 3.10
CA VAL A 506 -15.01 -27.92 2.97
C VAL A 506 -14.33 -27.40 4.24
N LEU A 507 -13.93 -28.27 5.17
CA LEU A 507 -13.22 -27.92 6.40
C LEU A 507 -13.94 -26.90 7.29
N ALA A 508 -15.27 -26.85 7.20
CA ALA A 508 -16.14 -26.00 7.99
C ALA A 508 -17.45 -26.75 8.34
N ASP A 509 -18.15 -26.26 9.36
CA ASP A 509 -19.43 -26.83 9.80
C ASP A 509 -20.66 -26.08 9.27
N SER A 510 -20.47 -24.92 8.64
CA SER A 510 -21.54 -24.06 8.12
C SER A 510 -20.99 -23.03 7.12
N ALA A 511 -21.87 -22.40 6.32
CA ALA A 511 -21.46 -21.34 5.41
C ALA A 511 -20.90 -20.12 6.15
N HIS A 512 -21.47 -19.74 7.31
CA HIS A 512 -20.94 -18.66 8.15
C HIS A 512 -19.54 -18.96 8.74
N GLY A 513 -19.10 -20.22 8.72
CA GLY A 513 -17.76 -20.62 9.12
C GLY A 513 -16.67 -20.24 8.10
N LEU A 514 -17.06 -19.88 6.88
CA LEU A 514 -16.15 -19.46 5.83
C LEU A 514 -15.85 -17.96 5.96
N SER A 515 -14.56 -17.63 6.01
CA SER A 515 -14.01 -16.27 5.93
C SER A 515 -14.09 -15.78 4.49
N LEU A 516 -15.24 -15.19 4.13
CA LEU A 516 -15.54 -14.67 2.79
C LEU A 516 -15.74 -13.14 2.80
N ALA A 517 -15.81 -12.54 1.61
CA ALA A 517 -16.13 -11.13 1.46
C ALA A 517 -17.47 -10.77 2.15
N PRO A 518 -17.65 -9.51 2.61
CA PRO A 518 -18.90 -9.10 3.24
C PRO A 518 -20.11 -9.31 2.32
N LYS A 519 -21.13 -10.00 2.84
CA LYS A 519 -22.37 -10.38 2.11
C LYS A 519 -22.16 -11.44 1.02
N ALA A 520 -21.05 -12.18 1.06
CA ALA A 520 -20.88 -13.32 0.18
C ALA A 520 -22.03 -14.32 0.35
N GLU A 521 -22.51 -14.87 -0.75
CA GLU A 521 -23.54 -15.91 -0.76
C GLU A 521 -22.89 -17.27 -1.10
N VAL A 522 -23.29 -18.31 -0.37
CA VAL A 522 -22.77 -19.67 -0.55
C VAL A 522 -23.86 -20.55 -1.13
N PHE A 523 -23.56 -21.20 -2.25
CA PHE A 523 -24.45 -22.10 -2.98
C PHE A 523 -23.90 -23.52 -2.91
N VAL A 524 -24.78 -24.49 -2.69
CA VAL A 524 -24.41 -25.90 -2.61
C VAL A 524 -25.27 -26.71 -3.55
N GLY A 525 -24.64 -27.47 -4.45
CA GLY A 525 -25.31 -28.34 -5.40
C GLY A 525 -24.73 -29.74 -5.41
N LYS A 526 -25.60 -30.74 -5.39
CA LYS A 526 -25.24 -32.15 -5.54
C LYS A 526 -26.27 -32.85 -6.42
N GLY A 527 -25.79 -33.63 -7.37
CA GLY A 527 -26.63 -34.42 -8.25
C GLY A 527 -27.19 -35.65 -7.54
N ASP A 528 -28.41 -36.05 -7.89
CA ASP A 528 -29.15 -37.13 -7.21
C ASP A 528 -28.40 -38.46 -7.16
N TRP A 529 -27.57 -38.74 -8.19
CA TRP A 529 -26.83 -39.99 -8.34
C TRP A 529 -25.32 -39.81 -8.19
N ASP A 530 -24.88 -38.69 -7.65
CA ASP A 530 -23.47 -38.44 -7.41
C ASP A 530 -22.95 -39.32 -6.26
N PRO A 531 -21.97 -40.22 -6.51
CA PRO A 531 -21.46 -41.12 -5.49
C PRO A 531 -20.48 -40.45 -4.51
N ILE A 532 -20.35 -39.12 -4.49
CA ILE A 532 -19.37 -38.41 -3.64
C ILE A 532 -19.48 -38.77 -2.15
N ASP A 533 -20.66 -39.14 -1.65
CA ASP A 533 -20.83 -39.61 -0.27
C ASP A 533 -19.98 -40.85 0.05
N VAL A 534 -19.61 -41.66 -0.96
CA VAL A 534 -18.73 -42.82 -0.77
C VAL A 534 -17.32 -42.39 -0.37
N ALA A 535 -16.84 -41.25 -0.87
CA ALA A 535 -15.58 -40.67 -0.43
C ALA A 535 -15.65 -40.19 1.02
N ASN A 536 -16.79 -39.61 1.42
CA ASN A 536 -17.05 -39.16 2.80
C ASN A 536 -17.07 -40.35 3.76
N ILE A 537 -17.78 -41.42 3.39
CA ILE A 537 -17.86 -42.66 4.17
C ILE A 537 -16.48 -43.33 4.29
N ALA A 538 -15.68 -43.34 3.21
CA ALA A 538 -14.34 -43.90 3.24
C ALA A 538 -13.43 -43.11 4.21
N GLY A 539 -13.55 -41.78 4.25
CA GLY A 539 -12.82 -40.95 5.20
C GLY A 539 -13.25 -41.12 6.63
N ASP A 540 -14.55 -41.07 6.90
CA ASP A 540 -15.09 -41.27 8.24
C ASP A 540 -14.72 -42.65 8.80
N LEU A 541 -14.72 -43.69 7.94
CA LEU A 541 -14.30 -45.03 8.34
C LEU A 541 -12.81 -45.12 8.65
N LEU A 542 -11.94 -44.45 7.88
CA LEU A 542 -10.49 -44.45 8.09
C LEU A 542 -10.08 -43.66 9.35
N ASP A 543 -10.76 -42.55 9.63
CA ASP A 543 -10.62 -41.75 10.85
C ASP A 543 -11.10 -42.53 12.09
N THR A 544 -12.27 -43.17 12.01
CA THR A 544 -12.86 -43.96 13.11
C THR A 544 -11.96 -45.15 13.53
N VAL A 545 -11.14 -45.68 12.63
CA VAL A 545 -10.20 -46.78 12.94
C VAL A 545 -8.77 -46.30 13.25
N GLY A 546 -8.54 -44.98 13.36
CA GLY A 546 -7.26 -44.39 13.73
C GLY A 546 -6.13 -44.67 12.74
N LEU A 547 -6.48 -44.82 11.45
CA LEU A 547 -5.51 -45.02 10.37
C LEU A 547 -5.07 -43.71 9.72
N THR A 548 -5.67 -42.59 10.10
CA THR A 548 -5.26 -41.24 9.71
C THR A 548 -5.29 -40.32 10.94
N ASP A 549 -4.32 -39.39 11.06
CA ASP A 549 -4.31 -38.32 12.08
C ASP A 549 -5.14 -37.10 11.59
N SER A 550 -6.05 -37.31 10.64
CA SER A 550 -6.67 -36.25 9.83
C SER A 550 -7.77 -35.50 10.57
N VAL A 551 -7.74 -34.18 10.49
CA VAL A 551 -8.94 -33.35 10.68
C VAL A 551 -9.91 -33.78 9.56
N GLY A 552 -11.08 -34.35 9.90
CA GLY A 552 -12.07 -34.72 8.88
C GLY A 552 -12.41 -33.55 7.96
N LEU A 553 -12.89 -33.82 6.74
CA LEU A 553 -13.16 -32.78 5.73
C LEU A 553 -14.33 -31.82 6.09
N GLY A 554 -14.87 -31.89 7.30
CA GLY A 554 -16.01 -31.12 7.79
C GLY A 554 -17.36 -31.78 7.50
N VAL A 555 -18.43 -31.11 7.93
CA VAL A 555 -19.81 -31.54 7.65
C VAL A 555 -20.13 -31.36 6.17
N SER A 556 -20.89 -32.29 5.57
CA SER A 556 -21.33 -32.15 4.18
C SER A 556 -22.06 -30.81 3.97
N PRO A 557 -21.66 -29.98 2.99
CA PRO A 557 -22.32 -28.69 2.73
C PRO A 557 -23.81 -28.82 2.37
N THR A 558 -24.25 -30.00 1.94
CA THR A 558 -25.66 -30.27 1.64
C THR A 558 -26.55 -30.25 2.89
N GLU A 559 -25.94 -30.33 4.09
CA GLU A 559 -26.64 -30.24 5.38
C GLU A 559 -26.68 -28.81 5.93
N TRP A 560 -26.03 -27.85 5.27
CA TRP A 560 -25.94 -26.47 5.75
C TRP A 560 -27.24 -25.70 5.52
N ALA A 561 -27.92 -25.38 6.62
CA ALA A 561 -29.18 -24.62 6.61
C ALA A 561 -28.98 -23.13 6.26
N ASP A 562 -27.74 -22.63 6.35
CA ASP A 562 -27.36 -21.25 6.08
C ASP A 562 -26.75 -21.03 4.67
N ALA A 563 -26.71 -22.08 3.85
CA ALA A 563 -26.34 -22.02 2.43
C ALA A 563 -27.57 -22.12 1.50
N HIS A 564 -27.44 -21.59 0.29
CA HIS A 564 -28.43 -21.73 -0.78
C HIS A 564 -28.29 -23.11 -1.43
N GLN A 565 -29.19 -24.02 -1.08
CA GLN A 565 -29.25 -25.34 -1.73
C GLN A 565 -29.80 -25.17 -3.16
N MET A 566 -29.04 -25.61 -4.15
CA MET A 566 -29.37 -25.49 -5.58
C MET A 566 -29.48 -26.85 -6.27
N ASP A 567 -30.28 -26.91 -7.32
CA ASP A 567 -30.48 -28.10 -8.13
C ASP A 567 -29.16 -28.51 -8.83
N GLY A 568 -28.63 -29.67 -8.44
CA GLY A 568 -27.43 -30.30 -9.03
C GLY A 568 -27.73 -31.17 -10.25
N GLY A 569 -29.00 -31.35 -10.59
CA GLY A 569 -29.47 -32.27 -11.63
C GLY A 569 -29.50 -33.74 -11.20
N THR A 570 -29.92 -34.61 -12.11
CA THR A 570 -30.12 -36.05 -11.83
C THR A 570 -28.97 -36.92 -12.34
N GLY A 571 -27.76 -36.39 -12.46
CA GLY A 571 -26.64 -37.08 -13.12
C GLY A 571 -25.53 -37.56 -12.19
N ASP A 572 -24.48 -38.12 -12.79
CA ASP A 572 -23.27 -38.59 -12.12
C ASP A 572 -22.26 -37.45 -11.90
N HIS A 573 -21.09 -37.77 -11.32
CA HIS A 573 -20.09 -36.81 -10.84
C HIS A 573 -19.57 -35.82 -11.90
N ASP A 574 -19.65 -36.18 -13.18
CA ASP A 574 -19.23 -35.33 -14.31
C ASP A 574 -20.41 -34.63 -15.02
N SER A 575 -21.65 -34.96 -14.65
CA SER A 575 -22.85 -34.49 -15.35
C SER A 575 -23.12 -32.99 -15.23
N TYR A 576 -22.54 -32.32 -14.22
CA TYR A 576 -22.70 -30.87 -13.98
C TYR A 576 -22.24 -30.01 -15.16
N TRP A 577 -21.32 -30.54 -15.97
CA TRP A 577 -20.75 -29.84 -17.13
C TRP A 577 -21.63 -29.90 -18.38
N LYS A 578 -22.74 -30.65 -18.35
CA LYS A 578 -23.65 -30.77 -19.49
C LYS A 578 -24.48 -29.49 -19.65
N PRO A 579 -24.62 -28.92 -20.86
CA PRO A 579 -25.36 -27.67 -21.07
C PRO A 579 -26.83 -27.69 -20.61
N ASP A 580 -27.47 -28.85 -20.61
CA ASP A 580 -28.85 -29.05 -20.19
C ASP A 580 -29.00 -29.33 -18.68
N ASN A 581 -27.90 -29.54 -17.96
CA ASN A 581 -27.93 -29.76 -16.51
C ASN A 581 -28.35 -28.46 -15.78
N PRO A 582 -29.30 -28.54 -14.82
CA PRO A 582 -29.66 -27.41 -13.95
C PRO A 582 -28.47 -26.70 -13.30
N ALA A 583 -27.46 -27.46 -12.85
CA ALA A 583 -26.25 -26.91 -12.23
C ALA A 583 -25.48 -25.97 -13.16
N MET A 584 -25.37 -26.30 -14.46
CA MET A 584 -24.71 -25.43 -15.45
C MET A 584 -25.45 -24.09 -15.58
N LYS A 585 -26.78 -24.11 -15.61
CA LYS A 585 -27.61 -22.90 -15.65
C LYS A 585 -27.47 -22.09 -14.37
N ASN A 586 -27.49 -22.75 -13.21
CA ASN A 586 -27.28 -22.12 -11.91
C ASN A 586 -25.91 -21.46 -11.83
N MET A 587 -24.83 -22.10 -12.29
CA MET A 587 -23.50 -21.49 -12.35
C MET A 587 -23.48 -20.22 -13.20
N GLY A 588 -24.21 -20.19 -14.32
CA GLY A 588 -24.38 -18.99 -15.14
C GLY A 588 -25.04 -17.83 -14.38
N HIS A 589 -26.13 -18.10 -13.65
CA HIS A 589 -26.80 -17.09 -12.82
C HIS A 589 -25.92 -16.59 -11.67
N ILE A 590 -25.21 -17.50 -11.00
CA ILE A 590 -24.30 -17.16 -9.89
C ILE A 590 -23.16 -16.29 -10.40
N LEU A 591 -22.51 -16.64 -11.52
CA LEU A 591 -21.40 -15.86 -12.08
C LEU A 591 -21.78 -14.39 -12.32
N ILE A 592 -23.02 -14.13 -12.75
CA ILE A 592 -23.48 -12.76 -13.01
C ILE A 592 -24.08 -12.07 -11.76
N GLY A 593 -24.24 -12.80 -10.65
CA GLY A 593 -24.85 -12.32 -9.41
C GLY A 593 -26.38 -12.20 -9.48
N ASP A 594 -27.04 -12.92 -10.39
CA ASP A 594 -28.50 -13.00 -10.49
C ASP A 594 -29.04 -14.19 -9.69
N ASN A 595 -28.80 -14.13 -8.37
CA ASN A 595 -29.02 -15.27 -7.48
C ASN A 595 -30.51 -15.57 -7.25
N SER A 596 -31.40 -14.65 -7.64
CA SER A 596 -32.86 -14.82 -7.55
C SER A 596 -33.44 -15.86 -8.52
N HIS A 597 -32.68 -16.22 -9.56
CA HIS A 597 -33.08 -17.20 -10.58
C HIS A 597 -32.34 -18.54 -10.44
N VAL A 598 -31.53 -18.71 -9.37
CA VAL A 598 -30.94 -20.00 -9.02
C VAL A 598 -32.06 -20.95 -8.62
N THR A 599 -32.12 -22.11 -9.29
CA THR A 599 -33.15 -23.12 -9.03
C THR A 599 -32.80 -23.89 -7.76
N PRO A 600 -33.68 -23.96 -6.75
CA PRO A 600 -33.41 -24.67 -5.50
C PRO A 600 -33.42 -26.18 -5.70
N SER A 601 -32.73 -26.92 -4.83
CA SER A 601 -32.82 -28.39 -4.79
C SER A 601 -34.26 -28.86 -4.47
N HIS A 602 -34.60 -30.05 -4.95
CA HIS A 602 -35.94 -30.65 -4.85
C HIS A 602 -36.21 -31.41 -3.55
#